data_AF-A0A6V8N5Y0-F1
#
_entry.id   AF-A0A6V8N5Y0-F1
#
_cell.length_a   1.000
_cell.length_b   1.000
_cell.length_c   1.000
_cell.angle_alpha   90.00
_cell.angle_beta   90.00
_cell.angle_gamma   90.00
#
_symmetry.space_group_name_H-M   'P 1'
#
loop_
_entity.id
_entity.type
_entity.pdbx_description
1 polymer ?
#
loop_
_entity_poly.entity_id
_entity_poly.type
_entity_poly.pdbx_seq_one_letter_code
_entity_poly.pdbx_strand_id
1 'polypeptide(L)'
;MERIDSVDGLFHEGNSAAGQKGTKVTAVWLNALQEEVISRGGSILTSDVEAALDETHGILFANPAEGITVRYHIPAYATVGALKRFKVKNIGQGTAEIDASDAKTIDGDLVLTLAPGDRCEIVKDGTNWQTI
;
A
#
# COMPACT_ATOMS: atom_id res chain seq x y z
N MET A 1 -10.43 15.81 -6.49
CA MET A 1 -10.00 15.04 -7.67
C MET A 1 -10.79 15.61 -8.83
N GLU A 2 -10.14 16.32 -9.76
CA GLU A 2 -10.84 16.88 -10.93
C GLU A 2 -11.31 15.73 -11.84
N ARG A 3 -12.56 15.83 -12.31
CA ARG A 3 -13.30 14.76 -12.96
C ARG A 3 -12.88 14.63 -14.42
N ILE A 4 -12.73 13.41 -14.89
CA ILE A 4 -12.12 13.07 -16.17
C ILE A 4 -13.15 13.12 -17.35
N ASP A 5 -13.74 14.27 -17.69
CA ASP A 5 -14.69 14.41 -18.85
C ASP A 5 -14.26 15.37 -20.01
N SER A 6 -13.94 14.83 -21.21
CA SER A 6 -13.22 15.36 -22.41
C SER A 6 -13.46 16.72 -23.12
N VAL A 7 -12.48 17.01 -24.03
CA VAL A 7 -12.25 18.10 -25.06
C VAL A 7 -11.56 19.37 -24.54
N ASP A 8 -11.59 19.51 -23.23
CA ASP A 8 -10.83 20.36 -22.33
C ASP A 8 -9.58 19.66 -21.72
N GLY A 9 -9.50 18.32 -21.76
CA GLY A 9 -8.32 17.54 -21.33
C GLY A 9 -8.59 16.09 -20.89
N LEU A 10 -9.68 15.48 -21.31
CA LEU A 10 -10.35 14.49 -20.48
C LEU A 10 -10.98 13.33 -21.30
N PHE A 11 -11.53 12.31 -20.65
CA PHE A 11 -11.92 11.03 -21.24
C PHE A 11 -13.38 11.04 -21.76
N HIS A 12 -13.73 10.15 -22.70
CA HIS A 12 -15.08 10.02 -23.27
C HIS A 12 -15.75 8.70 -22.85
N GLU A 13 -16.98 8.74 -22.32
CA GLU A 13 -17.71 7.53 -21.90
C GLU A 13 -18.18 6.63 -23.08
N GLY A 14 -18.19 7.14 -24.31
CA GLY A 14 -18.73 6.42 -25.46
C GLY A 14 -20.25 6.23 -25.40
N ASN A 15 -20.88 5.97 -26.55
CA ASN A 15 -22.31 5.69 -26.65
C ASN A 15 -22.51 4.64 -27.74
N SER A 16 -22.72 3.38 -27.31
CA SER A 16 -22.86 2.24 -28.22
C SER A 16 -24.12 2.32 -29.07
N ALA A 17 -25.20 2.95 -28.60
CA ALA A 17 -26.44 3.15 -29.35
C ALA A 17 -26.29 4.18 -30.49
N ALA A 18 -25.35 5.13 -30.34
CA ALA A 18 -24.99 6.10 -31.38
C ALA A 18 -23.71 5.75 -32.14
N GLY A 19 -23.10 4.58 -31.87
CA GLY A 19 -21.84 4.15 -32.50
C GLY A 19 -20.59 4.93 -32.04
N GLN A 20 -20.69 5.75 -30.99
CA GLN A 20 -19.59 6.53 -30.45
C GLN A 20 -18.70 5.64 -29.57
N LYS A 21 -17.41 5.57 -29.88
CA LYS A 21 -16.42 4.82 -29.08
C LYS A 21 -15.89 5.69 -27.94
N GLY A 22 -15.80 5.14 -26.73
CA GLY A 22 -15.20 5.81 -25.57
C GLY A 22 -13.67 5.82 -25.61
N THR A 23 -13.06 6.62 -24.73
CA THR A 23 -11.60 6.69 -24.58
C THR A 23 -11.09 5.38 -24.01
N LYS A 24 -10.12 4.76 -24.70
CA LYS A 24 -9.42 3.58 -24.19
C LYS A 24 -8.22 4.03 -23.36
N VAL A 25 -8.24 3.72 -22.06
CA VAL A 25 -7.02 3.75 -21.23
C VAL A 25 -6.05 2.71 -21.79
N THR A 26 -4.90 3.16 -22.29
CA THR A 26 -3.83 2.24 -22.72
C THR A 26 -2.92 1.92 -21.54
N ALA A 27 -2.18 0.80 -21.62
CA ALA A 27 -1.18 0.45 -20.62
C ALA A 27 -0.12 1.56 -20.45
N VAL A 28 0.24 2.26 -21.54
CA VAL A 28 1.20 3.38 -21.50
C VAL A 28 0.71 4.51 -20.61
N TRP A 29 -0.56 4.90 -20.74
CA TRP A 29 -1.13 5.97 -19.91
C TRP A 29 -1.29 5.53 -18.45
N LEU A 30 -1.72 4.28 -18.22
CA LEU A 30 -1.81 3.72 -16.86
C LEU A 30 -0.44 3.72 -16.18
N ASN A 31 0.61 3.28 -16.89
CA ASN A 31 1.98 3.28 -16.38
C ASN A 31 2.48 4.70 -16.08
N ALA A 32 2.19 5.68 -16.94
CA ALA A 32 2.58 7.08 -16.73
C ALA A 32 1.93 7.70 -15.48
N LEU A 33 0.66 7.38 -15.21
CA LEU A 33 -0.01 7.80 -13.98
C LEU A 33 0.60 7.13 -12.74
N GLN A 34 0.92 5.84 -12.83
CA GLN A 34 1.60 5.13 -11.76
C GLN A 34 2.97 5.78 -11.47
N GLU A 35 3.75 6.08 -12.51
CA GLU A 35 5.03 6.78 -12.40
C GLU A 35 4.87 8.17 -11.77
N GLU A 36 3.84 8.94 -12.14
CA GLU A 36 3.57 10.24 -11.52
C GLU A 36 3.25 10.11 -10.02
N VAL A 37 2.39 9.16 -9.64
CA VAL A 37 2.04 8.93 -8.23
C VAL A 37 3.27 8.48 -7.42
N ILE A 38 4.08 7.59 -7.97
CA ILE A 38 5.35 7.14 -7.37
C ILE A 38 6.33 8.30 -7.23
N SER A 39 6.47 9.15 -8.24
CA SER A 39 7.37 10.31 -8.23
C SER A 39 7.03 11.34 -7.13
N ARG A 40 5.75 11.40 -6.73
CA ARG A 40 5.26 12.28 -5.65
C ARG A 40 5.39 11.64 -4.26
N GLY A 41 6.07 10.49 -4.15
CA GLY A 41 6.30 9.76 -2.89
C GLY A 41 5.16 8.80 -2.51
N GLY A 42 4.19 8.57 -3.40
CA GLY A 42 3.14 7.58 -3.21
C GLY A 42 3.56 6.22 -3.78
N SER A 43 4.01 5.30 -2.95
CA SER A 43 4.21 3.91 -3.38
C SER A 43 2.85 3.19 -3.38
N ILE A 44 2.35 2.83 -4.56
CA ILE A 44 1.21 1.92 -4.69
C ILE A 44 1.78 0.51 -4.83
N LEU A 45 1.75 -0.24 -3.74
CA LEU A 45 2.10 -1.65 -3.73
C LEU A 45 0.82 -2.49 -3.83
N THR A 46 0.65 -3.22 -4.94
CA THR A 46 -0.43 -4.19 -5.10
C THR A 46 0.15 -5.59 -5.01
N SER A 47 -0.23 -6.33 -3.97
CA SER A 47 0.11 -7.74 -3.83
C SER A 47 -1.06 -8.49 -3.24
N ASP A 48 -1.29 -9.70 -3.75
CA ASP A 48 -2.42 -10.54 -3.37
C ASP A 48 -2.14 -11.35 -2.09
N VAL A 49 -0.87 -11.52 -1.71
CA VAL A 49 -0.48 -12.41 -0.59
C VAL A 49 0.64 -11.83 0.27
N GLU A 50 1.71 -11.28 -0.33
CA GLU A 50 2.84 -10.74 0.45
C GLU A 50 3.47 -9.49 -0.17
N ALA A 51 3.90 -8.56 0.68
CA ALA A 51 4.41 -7.25 0.30
C ALA A 51 5.67 -6.92 1.09
N ALA A 52 6.78 -6.60 0.41
CA ALA A 52 8.00 -6.12 1.06
C ALA A 52 8.02 -4.59 1.10
N LEU A 53 8.29 -4.03 2.28
CA LEU A 53 8.49 -2.60 2.49
C LEU A 53 9.98 -2.27 2.52
N ASP A 54 10.30 -0.99 2.32
CA ASP A 54 11.65 -0.44 2.41
C ASP A 54 11.69 0.80 3.31
N GLU A 55 12.86 1.45 3.40
CA GLU A 55 13.06 2.64 4.23
C GLU A 55 12.27 3.87 3.77
N THR A 56 11.76 3.90 2.54
CA THR A 56 10.98 5.02 2.00
C THR A 56 9.52 4.96 2.46
N HIS A 57 8.99 3.77 2.72
CA HIS A 57 7.61 3.58 3.18
C HIS A 57 7.42 4.06 4.62
N GLY A 58 6.46 4.95 4.88
CA GLY A 58 6.17 5.45 6.25
C GLY A 58 4.74 5.22 6.71
N ILE A 59 3.78 5.29 5.78
CA ILE A 59 2.36 5.03 6.03
C ILE A 59 1.92 3.93 5.08
N LEU A 60 1.28 2.91 5.62
CA LEU A 60 0.70 1.80 4.89
C LEU A 60 -0.81 1.76 5.13
N PHE A 61 -1.57 1.84 4.05
CA PHE A 61 -2.99 1.51 4.03
C PHE A 61 -3.14 0.09 3.48
N ALA A 62 -3.17 -0.90 4.37
CA ALA A 62 -3.37 -2.28 4.00
C ALA A 62 -4.83 -2.49 3.59
N ASN A 63 -5.07 -3.11 2.44
CA ASN A 63 -6.42 -3.34 1.91
C ASN A 63 -6.64 -4.79 1.47
N PRO A 64 -6.45 -5.78 2.38
CA PRO A 64 -6.75 -7.17 2.08
C PRO A 64 -8.26 -7.35 1.79
N ALA A 65 -8.58 -8.14 0.77
CA ALA A 65 -9.96 -8.51 0.45
C ALA A 65 -10.56 -9.44 1.53
N GLU A 66 -11.89 -9.52 1.60
CA GLU A 66 -12.59 -10.37 2.57
C GLU A 66 -12.10 -11.83 2.48
N GLY A 67 -11.80 -12.42 3.64
CA GLY A 67 -11.29 -13.80 3.74
C GLY A 67 -9.83 -13.98 3.31
N ILE A 68 -9.15 -12.92 2.87
CA ILE A 68 -7.73 -12.96 2.49
C ILE A 68 -6.86 -12.44 3.63
N THR A 69 -5.71 -13.07 3.82
CA THR A 69 -4.64 -12.56 4.68
C THR A 69 -3.48 -12.11 3.80
N VAL A 70 -3.04 -10.86 3.98
CA VAL A 70 -1.87 -10.31 3.29
C VAL A 70 -0.79 -10.02 4.30
N ARG A 71 0.44 -10.48 4.03
CA ARG A 71 1.61 -10.24 4.87
C ARG A 71 2.43 -9.05 4.37
N TYR A 72 2.84 -8.18 5.28
CA TYR A 72 3.61 -6.99 5.01
C TYR A 72 4.93 -7.03 5.79
N HIS A 73 6.00 -7.30 5.07
CA HIS A 73 7.35 -7.43 5.62
C HIS A 73 7.96 -6.04 5.81
N ILE A 74 8.14 -5.59 7.05
CA ILE A 74 8.97 -4.41 7.33
C ILE A 74 10.45 -4.73 7.05
N PRO A 75 11.26 -3.74 6.68
CA PRO A 75 12.65 -3.97 6.28
C PRO A 75 13.47 -4.51 7.45
N ALA A 76 14.64 -5.07 7.16
CA ALA A 76 15.54 -5.56 8.19
C ALA A 76 15.85 -4.46 9.21
N TYR A 77 15.83 -4.81 10.49
CA TYR A 77 15.98 -3.85 11.58
C TYR A 77 17.26 -3.01 11.45
N ALA A 78 18.37 -3.61 11.02
CA ALA A 78 19.65 -2.91 10.88
C ALA A 78 19.70 -1.91 9.71
N THR A 79 18.80 -2.00 8.73
CA THR A 79 18.89 -1.19 7.49
C THR A 79 18.09 0.10 7.56
N VAL A 80 17.19 0.26 8.54
CA VAL A 80 16.39 1.48 8.69
C VAL A 80 16.98 2.45 9.72
N GLY A 81 16.78 3.75 9.49
CA GLY A 81 17.17 4.81 10.42
C GLY A 81 16.54 4.66 11.82
N ALA A 82 17.24 5.16 12.85
CA ALA A 82 16.84 4.98 14.25
C ALA A 82 15.46 5.56 14.62
N LEU A 83 15.03 6.61 13.92
CA LEU A 83 13.76 7.29 14.15
C LEU A 83 12.65 6.82 13.20
N LYS A 84 12.88 5.74 12.43
CA LYS A 84 11.91 5.24 11.46
C LYS A 84 10.66 4.74 12.19
N ARG A 85 9.51 5.08 11.59
CA ARG A 85 8.17 4.73 12.05
C ARG A 85 7.40 4.15 10.88
N PHE A 86 6.66 3.07 11.13
CA PHE A 86 5.70 2.52 10.18
C PHE A 86 4.31 2.65 10.77
N LYS A 87 3.47 3.45 10.12
CA LYS A 87 2.06 3.61 10.51
C LYS A 87 1.22 2.73 9.61
N VAL A 88 0.61 1.70 10.18
CA VAL A 88 -0.19 0.75 9.42
C VAL A 88 -1.64 0.88 9.83
N LYS A 89 -2.53 0.95 8.83
CA LYS A 89 -3.97 0.83 9.04
C LYS A 89 -4.53 -0.20 8.08
N ASN A 90 -5.26 -1.18 8.62
CA ASN A 90 -6.05 -2.09 7.81
C ASN A 90 -7.38 -1.41 7.45
N ILE A 91 -7.52 -1.02 6.19
CA ILE A 91 -8.74 -0.44 5.61
C ILE A 91 -9.56 -1.48 4.83
N GLY A 92 -9.02 -2.70 4.66
CA GLY A 92 -9.67 -3.80 3.97
C GLY A 92 -10.66 -4.57 4.84
N GLN A 93 -11.24 -5.62 4.25
CA GLN A 93 -12.16 -6.55 4.94
C GLN A 93 -11.48 -7.87 5.33
N GLY A 94 -10.26 -8.10 4.86
CA GLY A 94 -9.41 -9.22 5.25
C GLY A 94 -8.44 -8.87 6.38
N THR A 95 -7.49 -9.77 6.63
CA THR A 95 -6.49 -9.65 7.69
C THR A 95 -5.17 -9.12 7.14
N ALA A 96 -4.55 -8.17 7.84
CA ALA A 96 -3.19 -7.74 7.55
C ALA A 96 -2.24 -8.34 8.60
N GLU A 97 -1.20 -9.03 8.15
CA GLU A 97 -0.12 -9.53 9.00
C GLU A 97 1.13 -8.70 8.75
N ILE A 98 1.88 -8.39 9.80
CA ILE A 98 3.09 -7.58 9.74
C ILE A 98 4.20 -8.35 10.43
N ASP A 99 5.33 -8.52 9.76
CA ASP A 99 6.51 -9.19 10.28
C ASP A 99 7.78 -8.47 9.82
N ALA A 100 8.91 -8.75 10.45
CA ALA A 100 10.19 -8.21 10.03
C ALA A 100 10.92 -9.19 9.11
N SER A 101 11.43 -8.67 7.99
CA SER A 101 12.18 -9.46 7.00
C SER A 101 13.46 -10.14 7.53
N ASP A 102 13.98 -9.71 8.69
CA ASP A 102 15.13 -10.30 9.38
C ASP A 102 14.75 -11.13 10.62
N ALA A 103 13.49 -11.59 10.70
CA ALA A 103 12.94 -12.41 11.79
C ALA A 103 13.02 -11.75 13.18
N LYS A 104 13.12 -10.42 13.22
CA LYS A 104 12.97 -9.63 14.44
C LYS A 104 11.52 -9.64 14.89
N THR A 105 11.32 -9.63 16.21
CA THR A 105 9.98 -9.66 16.79
C THR A 105 9.36 -8.27 16.82
N ILE A 106 8.03 -8.22 16.84
CA ILE A 106 7.19 -7.06 17.11
C ILE A 106 6.45 -7.36 18.40
N ASP A 107 6.69 -6.59 19.46
CA ASP A 107 6.12 -6.82 20.81
C ASP A 107 6.37 -8.22 21.39
N GLY A 108 7.44 -8.89 20.94
CA GLY A 108 7.81 -10.25 21.35
C GLY A 108 7.29 -11.36 20.45
N ASP A 109 6.37 -11.06 19.53
CA ASP A 109 5.83 -12.00 18.56
C ASP A 109 6.51 -11.87 17.19
N LEU A 110 6.54 -12.93 16.39
CA LEU A 110 7.10 -12.88 15.03
C LEU A 110 6.19 -12.16 14.03
N VAL A 111 4.88 -12.14 14.31
CA VAL A 111 3.86 -11.57 13.43
C VAL A 111 2.88 -10.78 14.27
N LEU A 112 2.65 -9.53 13.88
CA LEU A 112 1.56 -8.69 14.37
C LEU A 112 0.38 -8.78 13.42
N THR A 113 -0.78 -9.19 13.93
CA THR A 113 -2.02 -9.29 13.15
C THR A 113 -2.91 -8.06 13.39
N LEU A 114 -3.40 -7.45 12.31
CA LEU A 114 -4.38 -6.37 12.33
C LEU A 114 -5.68 -6.82 11.67
N ALA A 115 -6.78 -6.82 12.44
CA ALA A 115 -8.12 -7.09 11.93
C ALA A 115 -8.63 -5.91 11.08
N PRO A 116 -9.74 -6.08 10.32
CA PRO A 116 -10.37 -4.98 9.60
C PRO A 116 -10.62 -3.76 10.50
N GLY A 117 -10.10 -2.60 10.11
CA GLY A 117 -10.24 -1.34 10.84
C GLY A 117 -9.15 -1.03 11.86
N ASP A 118 -8.33 -2.02 12.24
CA ASP A 118 -7.25 -1.83 13.21
C ASP A 118 -6.11 -0.96 12.66
N ARG A 119 -5.34 -0.39 13.58
CA ARG A 119 -4.15 0.40 13.28
C ARG A 119 -3.08 0.21 14.33
N CYS A 120 -1.83 0.34 13.90
CA CYS A 120 -0.68 0.38 14.79
C CYS A 120 0.38 1.36 14.27
N GLU A 121 1.23 1.83 15.17
CA GLU A 121 2.50 2.47 14.81
C GLU A 121 3.64 1.61 15.34
N ILE A 122 4.56 1.21 14.46
CA ILE A 122 5.69 0.33 14.79
C ILE A 122 6.97 1.15 14.76
N VAL A 123 7.77 1.01 15.81
CA VAL A 123 9.04 1.72 16.02
C VAL A 123 10.14 0.77 16.48
N LYS A 124 11.39 1.22 16.38
CA LYS A 124 12.55 0.50 16.93
C LYS A 124 12.59 0.68 18.45
N ASP A 125 12.84 -0.39 19.20
CA ASP A 125 12.99 -0.37 20.66
C ASP A 125 14.45 -0.39 21.15
N GLY A 126 15.41 -0.48 20.21
CA GLY A 126 16.83 -0.64 20.48
C GLY A 126 17.38 -2.01 20.06
N THR A 127 16.56 -3.06 20.04
CA THR A 127 16.94 -4.44 19.68
C THR A 127 16.00 -5.11 18.67
N ASN A 128 14.71 -4.84 18.77
CA ASN A 128 13.58 -5.38 18.01
C ASN A 128 12.60 -4.24 17.66
N TRP A 129 11.39 -4.62 17.25
CA TRP A 129 10.30 -3.70 16.94
C TRP A 129 9.26 -3.69 18.06
N GLN A 130 8.61 -2.55 18.24
CA GLN A 130 7.58 -2.34 19.27
C GLN A 130 6.42 -1.50 18.72
N THR A 131 5.19 -1.78 19.14
CA THR A 131 4.03 -0.92 18.89
C THR A 131 3.86 0.17 19.95
N ILE A 132 3.32 1.32 19.55
CA ILE A 132 3.05 2.48 20.43
C ILE A 132 1.65 3.07 20.25
#